data_AF-A0A7J9YXN9-F1
#
_entry.id   AF-A0A7J9YXN9-F1
#
_cell.length_a   1.000
_cell.length_b   1.000
_cell.length_c   1.000
_cell.angle_alpha   90.00
_cell.angle_beta   90.00
_cell.angle_gamma   90.00
#
_symmetry.space_group_name_H-M   'P 1'
#
loop_
_entity.id
_entity.type
_entity.pdbx_description
1 polymer ?
#
loop_
_entity_poly.entity_id
_entity_poly.type
_entity_poly.pdbx_seq_one_letter_code
_entity_poly.pdbx_strand_id
1 'polypeptide(L)'
;MSRRWRQRRAVSVAADLLSNRADRTVLDARERSSMPRTSEVVRSAPGPNGAGATGTEPQSATRAERPARRLSEDERRLIASTLMSPRDREASGEERELFWRQIERTGLDPFARQIYVVYRYSRRRRREEMSIETSIDGLRLIAERTGAYEGQTRPYWCGEDGVWHECWASVEAPVAATVGVHKGGAREATWATAHFVEYAEFWDDSGKAKGFYATMPRNQLSKCAEALALRKAFPAEMSGLYTAEEMARADAEAPRARPEGVDPVSGEPAASSASEATGAADVPEGAGANGELGGRPVSEGMRAIATAGPAAPAQHRRALRDRMAAACVSREAVAKLARLYFSEARSDCLTEAQMAELAELVEAIGAGQIADETLKAQLTKAEVRPDRVEARALITMWILGRANERTASTAAPKAPDAPGERAETTGGEA
;
A
#
# COMPACT_ATOMS: atom_id res chain seq x y z
N MET A 1 21.64 -4.15 -31.71
CA MET A 1 21.12 -2.80 -31.38
C MET A 1 21.73 -1.66 -32.22
N SER A 2 20.92 -0.75 -32.79
CA SER A 2 21.41 0.42 -33.58
C SER A 2 21.77 1.62 -32.69
N ARG A 3 22.85 2.36 -33.00
CA ARG A 3 23.24 3.61 -32.32
C ARG A 3 22.09 4.64 -32.26
N ARG A 4 21.22 4.66 -33.28
CA ARG A 4 20.04 5.55 -33.35
C ARG A 4 19.01 5.28 -32.26
N TRP A 5 18.82 4.01 -31.87
CA TRP A 5 17.89 3.65 -30.79
C TRP A 5 18.39 4.18 -29.44
N ARG A 6 19.68 3.99 -29.13
CA ARG A 6 20.29 4.48 -27.87
C ARG A 6 20.19 6.01 -27.74
N GLN A 7 20.44 6.73 -28.83
CA GLN A 7 20.31 8.19 -28.86
C GLN A 7 18.86 8.65 -28.64
N ARG A 8 17.90 8.04 -29.35
CA ARG A 8 16.47 8.34 -29.14
C ARG A 8 16.02 8.07 -27.71
N ARG A 9 16.48 6.97 -27.12
CA ARG A 9 16.15 6.59 -25.76
C ARG A 9 16.74 7.55 -24.72
N ALA A 10 17.99 7.98 -24.89
CA ALA A 10 18.62 8.98 -24.03
C ALA A 10 17.90 10.34 -24.10
N VAL A 11 17.48 10.76 -25.30
CA VAL A 11 16.71 12.00 -25.49
C VAL A 11 15.33 11.92 -24.82
N SER A 12 14.63 10.80 -24.95
CA SER A 12 13.35 10.57 -24.27
C SER A 12 13.48 10.68 -22.75
N VAL A 13 14.48 10.02 -22.17
CA VAL A 13 14.72 10.03 -20.72
C VAL A 13 15.12 11.44 -20.22
N ALA A 14 15.90 12.18 -21.00
CA ALA A 14 16.26 13.55 -20.68
C ALA A 14 15.04 14.49 -20.75
N ALA A 15 14.13 14.28 -21.69
CA ALA A 15 12.88 15.02 -21.79
C ALA A 15 11.97 14.74 -20.58
N ASP A 16 11.82 13.47 -20.18
CA ASP A 16 11.03 13.07 -19.01
C ASP A 16 11.57 13.70 -17.72
N LEU A 17 12.91 13.76 -17.55
CA LEU A 17 13.56 14.44 -16.43
C LEU A 17 13.37 15.96 -16.42
N LEU A 18 13.41 16.60 -17.60
CA LEU A 18 13.22 18.04 -17.72
C LEU A 18 11.78 18.43 -17.44
N SER A 19 10.81 17.65 -17.92
CA SER A 19 9.39 17.82 -17.58
C SER A 19 9.15 17.66 -16.08
N ASN A 20 9.68 16.59 -15.47
CA ASN A 20 9.56 16.36 -14.02
C ASN A 20 10.21 17.49 -13.19
N ARG A 21 11.35 18.05 -13.62
CA ARG A 21 11.95 19.23 -12.97
C ARG A 21 11.13 20.51 -13.16
N ALA A 22 10.54 20.71 -14.33
CA ALA A 22 9.70 21.87 -14.62
C ALA A 22 8.40 21.84 -13.81
N ASP A 23 7.80 20.65 -13.64
CA ASP A 23 6.59 20.49 -12.82
C ASP A 23 6.88 20.81 -11.35
N ARG A 24 8.05 20.41 -10.84
CA ARG A 24 8.49 20.74 -9.47
C ARG A 24 8.75 22.24 -9.26
N THR A 25 9.35 22.93 -10.22
CA THR A 25 9.56 24.39 -10.10
C THR A 25 8.27 25.18 -10.20
N VAL A 26 7.29 24.70 -10.96
CA VAL A 26 5.95 25.29 -11.05
C VAL A 26 5.15 25.04 -9.76
N LEU A 27 5.26 23.87 -9.15
CA LEU A 27 4.66 23.56 -7.84
C LEU A 27 5.24 24.46 -6.73
N ASP A 28 6.57 24.57 -6.65
CA ASP A 28 7.27 25.47 -5.71
C ASP A 28 6.90 26.96 -5.87
N ALA A 29 6.56 27.38 -7.09
CA ALA A 29 6.12 28.75 -7.37
C ALA A 29 4.65 28.99 -6.97
N ARG A 30 3.79 27.96 -7.11
CA ARG A 30 2.37 28.01 -6.72
C ARG A 30 2.19 27.96 -5.21
N GLU A 31 2.99 27.16 -4.50
CA GLU A 31 2.98 27.10 -3.03
C GLU A 31 3.38 28.44 -2.39
N ARG A 32 4.33 29.17 -2.99
CA ARG A 32 4.72 30.52 -2.54
C ARG A 32 3.65 31.59 -2.79
N SER A 33 2.75 31.37 -3.75
CA SER A 33 1.72 32.33 -4.12
C SER A 33 0.35 32.07 -3.46
N SER A 34 0.19 30.94 -2.75
CA SER A 34 -1.11 30.46 -2.24
C SER A 34 -1.28 30.56 -0.71
N MET A 35 -0.46 31.34 0.01
CA MET A 35 -0.75 31.67 1.41
C MET A 35 -1.58 32.95 1.52
N PRO A 36 -2.79 32.94 2.11
CA PRO A 36 -3.58 34.16 2.27
C PRO A 36 -2.91 35.08 3.30
N ARG A 37 -2.57 36.30 2.87
CA ARG A 37 -2.23 37.41 3.76
C ARG A 37 -3.47 37.77 4.58
N THR A 38 -3.36 37.71 5.90
CA THR A 38 -4.37 38.25 6.83
C THR A 38 -4.44 39.77 6.66
N SER A 39 -5.47 40.28 5.99
CA SER A 39 -5.81 41.70 5.98
C SER A 39 -6.82 42.02 7.08
N GLU A 40 -6.48 43.00 7.89
CA GLU A 40 -7.22 43.57 9.02
C GLU A 40 -8.70 43.87 8.68
N VAL A 41 -9.59 43.42 9.58
CA VAL A 41 -11.00 43.82 9.59
C VAL A 41 -11.11 45.15 10.34
N VAL A 42 -11.30 46.24 9.59
CA VAL A 42 -11.82 47.51 10.11
C VAL A 42 -13.28 47.29 10.51
N ARG A 43 -13.59 47.47 11.80
CA ARG A 43 -14.95 47.46 12.33
C ARG A 43 -15.70 48.70 11.86
N SER A 44 -16.85 48.50 11.23
CA SER A 44 -17.91 49.52 11.15
C SER A 44 -19.23 48.87 11.55
N ALA A 45 -19.87 49.45 12.57
CA ALA A 45 -21.16 49.02 13.09
C ALA A 45 -22.32 49.62 12.26
N PRO A 46 -23.48 48.95 12.16
CA PRO A 46 -24.73 49.62 11.83
C PRO A 46 -25.62 49.78 13.08
N GLY A 47 -26.26 50.94 13.18
CA GLY A 47 -27.22 51.30 14.23
C GLY A 47 -28.59 50.61 14.08
N PRO A 48 -29.50 50.85 15.05
CA PRO A 48 -30.72 50.07 15.18
C PRO A 48 -31.86 50.70 14.37
N ASN A 49 -32.66 49.87 13.72
CA ASN A 49 -34.06 50.19 13.44
C ASN A 49 -34.87 48.89 13.32
N GLY A 50 -36.05 48.93 13.94
CA GLY A 50 -36.82 47.77 14.34
C GLY A 50 -37.91 47.33 13.37
N ALA A 51 -38.69 46.40 13.93
CA ALA A 51 -40.02 45.94 13.57
C ALA A 51 -40.12 44.74 12.61
N GLY A 52 -40.78 43.69 13.08
CA GLY A 52 -41.44 42.70 12.23
C GLY A 52 -41.24 41.26 12.67
N ALA A 53 -42.15 40.76 13.50
CA ALA A 53 -42.21 39.39 13.96
C ALA A 53 -42.44 38.38 12.81
N THR A 54 -41.76 37.24 12.88
CA THR A 54 -42.39 35.92 13.10
C THR A 54 -41.29 34.96 13.54
N GLY A 55 -41.31 34.61 14.83
CA GLY A 55 -40.46 33.57 15.38
C GLY A 55 -40.91 32.22 14.85
N THR A 56 -40.08 31.62 14.01
CA THR A 56 -40.05 30.17 13.84
C THR A 56 -38.84 29.70 14.64
N GLU A 57 -39.08 29.30 15.88
CA GLU A 57 -38.09 28.59 16.68
C GLU A 57 -37.62 27.37 15.86
N PRO A 58 -36.30 27.09 15.78
CA PRO A 58 -35.86 25.79 15.31
C PRO A 58 -36.33 24.79 16.37
N GLN A 59 -37.38 24.04 16.03
CA GLN A 59 -37.86 22.95 16.86
C GLN A 59 -36.69 22.00 17.09
N SER A 60 -36.22 21.98 18.33
CA SER A 60 -35.27 21.01 18.85
C SER A 60 -35.79 19.63 18.48
N ALA A 61 -35.15 19.00 17.48
CA ALA A 61 -35.47 17.66 17.04
C ALA A 61 -35.41 16.76 18.27
N THR A 62 -36.58 16.34 18.74
CA THR A 62 -36.71 15.46 19.88
C THR A 62 -36.07 14.14 19.46
N ARG A 63 -34.89 13.84 20.00
CA ARG A 63 -34.18 12.58 19.80
C ARG A 63 -35.12 11.46 20.19
N ALA A 64 -35.77 10.84 19.21
CA ALA A 64 -36.61 9.68 19.44
C ALA A 64 -35.71 8.58 20.01
N GLU A 65 -35.78 8.34 21.32
CA GLU A 65 -35.14 7.20 21.95
C GLU A 65 -35.75 5.94 21.34
N ARG A 66 -35.01 5.33 20.41
CA ARG A 66 -35.40 4.02 19.87
C ARG A 66 -35.31 2.99 21.00
N PRO A 67 -36.29 2.07 21.09
CA PRO A 67 -36.21 0.98 22.04
C PRO A 67 -34.92 0.19 21.76
N ALA A 68 -34.13 -0.03 22.81
CA ALA A 68 -32.90 -0.80 22.73
C ALA A 68 -33.22 -2.18 22.13
N ARG A 69 -32.61 -2.51 20.98
CA ARG A 69 -32.74 -3.84 20.40
C ARG A 69 -32.18 -4.82 21.43
N ARG A 70 -33.01 -5.75 21.92
CA ARG A 70 -32.54 -6.87 22.73
C ARG A 70 -32.44 -8.10 21.86
N LEU A 71 -31.32 -8.79 21.94
CA LEU A 71 -31.13 -10.04 21.22
C LEU A 71 -31.86 -11.18 21.94
N SER A 72 -32.65 -11.96 21.21
CA SER A 72 -33.25 -13.19 21.75
C SER A 72 -32.19 -14.26 22.02
N GLU A 73 -32.52 -15.25 22.84
CA GLU A 73 -31.61 -16.36 23.12
C GLU A 73 -31.24 -17.16 21.85
N ASP A 74 -32.21 -17.34 20.95
CA ASP A 74 -31.99 -17.99 19.66
C ASP A 74 -31.05 -17.18 18.75
N GLU A 75 -31.23 -15.85 18.69
CA GLU A 75 -30.33 -14.96 17.95
C GLU A 75 -28.91 -15.01 18.52
N ARG A 76 -28.77 -14.97 19.85
CA ARG A 76 -27.46 -15.06 20.52
C ARG A 76 -26.77 -16.37 20.21
N ARG A 77 -27.49 -17.49 20.25
CA ARG A 77 -26.98 -18.81 19.90
C ARG A 77 -26.55 -18.87 18.44
N LEU A 78 -27.36 -18.35 17.52
CA LEU A 78 -27.05 -18.35 16.09
C LEU A 78 -25.82 -17.49 15.78
N ILE A 79 -25.73 -16.28 16.35
CA ILE A 79 -24.56 -15.40 16.19
C ILE A 79 -23.30 -16.09 16.72
N ALA A 80 -23.36 -16.67 17.92
CA ALA A 80 -22.22 -17.33 18.52
C ALA A 80 -21.74 -18.53 17.69
N SER A 81 -22.65 -19.34 17.14
CA SER A 81 -22.27 -20.54 16.37
C SER A 81 -21.82 -20.24 14.93
N THR A 82 -22.31 -19.16 14.33
CA THR A 82 -22.05 -18.87 12.89
C THR A 82 -21.04 -17.77 12.63
N LEU A 83 -20.94 -16.78 13.51
CA LEU A 83 -20.12 -15.58 13.29
C LEU A 83 -18.94 -15.48 14.25
N MET A 84 -19.04 -16.08 15.44
CA MET A 84 -17.97 -16.05 16.45
C MET A 84 -17.12 -17.33 16.40
N SER A 85 -16.19 -17.38 15.45
CA SER A 85 -15.36 -18.58 15.20
C SER A 85 -13.86 -18.33 15.45
N PRO A 86 -13.39 -18.36 16.70
CA PRO A 86 -11.95 -18.44 16.98
C PRO A 86 -11.36 -19.77 16.48
N ARG A 87 -10.05 -19.81 16.23
CA ARG A 87 -9.41 -20.91 15.50
C ARG A 87 -9.37 -22.23 16.29
N ASP A 88 -8.94 -22.15 17.54
CA ASP A 88 -8.60 -23.34 18.35
C ASP A 88 -9.41 -23.40 19.67
N ARG A 89 -10.56 -22.72 19.73
CA ARG A 89 -11.44 -22.71 20.90
C ARG A 89 -12.85 -22.20 20.56
N GLU A 90 -13.74 -22.27 21.54
CA GLU A 90 -15.01 -21.54 21.50
C GLU A 90 -14.84 -20.09 21.96
N ALA A 91 -15.73 -19.21 21.47
CA ALA A 91 -15.81 -17.83 21.96
C ALA A 91 -16.19 -17.83 23.45
N SER A 92 -15.46 -17.07 24.28
CA SER A 92 -15.70 -17.05 25.72
C SER A 92 -17.03 -16.37 26.06
N GLY A 93 -17.58 -16.64 27.24
CA GLY A 93 -18.80 -15.96 27.70
C GLY A 93 -18.67 -14.44 27.70
N GLU A 94 -17.50 -13.92 28.09
CA GLU A 94 -17.19 -12.50 28.12
C GLU A 94 -17.09 -11.88 26.71
N GLU A 95 -16.47 -12.60 25.77
CA GLU A 95 -16.38 -12.16 24.37
C GLU A 95 -17.76 -12.05 23.72
N ARG A 96 -18.62 -13.05 23.97
CA ARG A 96 -20.00 -13.04 23.50
C ARG A 96 -20.78 -11.88 24.12
N GLU A 97 -20.65 -11.67 25.43
CA GLU A 97 -21.30 -10.56 26.13
C GLU A 97 -20.85 -9.19 25.61
N LEU A 98 -19.56 -9.01 25.35
CA LEU A 98 -19.03 -7.79 24.75
C LEU A 98 -19.67 -7.53 23.39
N PHE A 99 -19.77 -8.56 22.54
CA PHE A 99 -20.34 -8.42 21.21
C PHE A 99 -21.85 -8.14 21.23
N TRP A 100 -22.60 -8.84 22.11
CA TRP A 100 -24.03 -8.58 22.29
C TRP A 100 -24.28 -7.15 22.74
N ARG A 101 -23.58 -6.65 23.76
CA ARG A 101 -23.73 -5.26 24.22
C ARG A 101 -23.48 -4.26 23.10
N GLN A 102 -22.51 -4.54 22.24
CA GLN A 102 -22.18 -3.67 21.13
C GLN A 102 -23.28 -3.68 20.06
N ILE A 103 -23.87 -4.84 19.76
CA ILE A 103 -25.05 -4.96 18.87
C ILE A 103 -26.26 -4.23 19.45
N GLU A 104 -26.57 -4.46 20.74
CA GLU A 104 -27.74 -3.87 21.40
C GLU A 104 -27.61 -2.34 21.51
N ARG A 105 -26.42 -1.83 21.85
CA ARG A 105 -26.13 -0.39 21.95
C ARG A 105 -26.24 0.34 20.61
N THR A 106 -25.71 -0.26 19.54
CA THR A 106 -25.66 0.39 18.22
C THR A 106 -26.88 0.10 17.35
N GLY A 107 -27.62 -0.96 17.67
CA GLY A 107 -28.70 -1.48 16.84
C GLY A 107 -28.24 -1.92 15.45
N LEU A 108 -26.98 -2.32 15.30
CA LEU A 108 -26.45 -2.87 14.06
C LEU A 108 -26.77 -4.36 13.94
N ASP A 109 -26.89 -4.83 12.70
CA ASP A 109 -27.17 -6.23 12.40
C ASP A 109 -25.92 -6.96 11.87
N PRO A 110 -25.42 -7.98 12.60
CA PRO A 110 -24.27 -8.74 12.14
C PRO A 110 -24.58 -9.62 10.91
N PHE A 111 -25.83 -10.05 10.69
CA PHE A 111 -26.21 -10.84 9.52
C PHE A 111 -26.28 -10.00 8.24
N ALA A 112 -26.72 -8.74 8.37
CA ALA A 112 -26.63 -7.74 7.31
C ALA A 112 -25.19 -7.21 7.10
N ARG A 113 -24.19 -7.80 7.78
CA ARG A 113 -22.78 -7.45 7.66
C ARG A 113 -22.45 -6.01 8.05
N GLN A 114 -23.25 -5.44 8.95
CA GLN A 114 -23.07 -4.06 9.43
C GLN A 114 -22.00 -3.98 10.51
N ILE A 115 -21.82 -5.05 11.28
CA ILE A 115 -20.84 -5.20 12.35
C ILE A 115 -20.27 -6.61 12.32
N TYR A 116 -18.96 -6.74 12.57
CA TYR A 116 -18.22 -7.99 12.53
C TYR A 116 -17.48 -8.23 13.83
N VAL A 117 -17.25 -9.50 14.13
CA VAL A 117 -16.25 -9.94 15.07
C VAL A 117 -15.08 -10.50 14.28
N VAL A 118 -13.86 -10.10 14.62
CA VAL A 118 -12.65 -10.57 13.96
C VAL A 118 -11.66 -11.01 15.02
N TYR A 119 -11.22 -12.27 14.91
CA TYR A 119 -10.18 -12.84 15.77
C TYR A 119 -8.83 -12.73 15.04
N ARG A 120 -7.86 -12.08 15.67
CA ARG A 120 -6.49 -11.94 15.13
C ARG A 120 -5.48 -12.45 16.13
N TYR A 121 -4.45 -13.14 15.66
CA TYR A 121 -3.38 -13.62 16.53
C TYR A 121 -2.47 -12.47 16.95
N SER A 122 -2.54 -12.11 18.23
CA SER A 122 -1.66 -11.12 18.85
C SER A 122 -0.35 -11.79 19.24
N ARG A 123 0.74 -11.47 18.53
CA ARG A 123 2.09 -11.97 18.88
C ARG A 123 2.51 -11.53 20.28
N ARG A 124 2.10 -10.33 20.70
CA ARG A 124 2.40 -9.77 22.02
C ARG A 124 1.79 -10.59 23.14
N ARG A 125 0.51 -10.93 23.03
CA ARG A 125 -0.20 -11.72 24.06
C ARG A 125 -0.17 -13.23 23.80
N ARG A 126 0.46 -13.64 22.69
CA ARG A 126 0.63 -15.02 22.22
C ARG A 126 -0.70 -15.78 22.17
N ARG A 127 -1.79 -15.08 21.86
CA ARG A 127 -3.15 -15.63 21.78
C ARG A 127 -3.97 -14.89 20.74
N GLU A 128 -5.08 -15.49 20.32
CA GLU A 128 -6.09 -14.78 19.54
C GLU A 128 -6.79 -13.73 20.40
N GLU A 129 -6.84 -12.50 19.88
CA GLU A 129 -7.59 -11.40 20.45
C GLU A 129 -8.82 -11.14 19.59
N MET A 130 -9.97 -11.00 20.25
CA MET A 130 -11.21 -10.61 19.62
C MET A 130 -11.24 -9.09 19.44
N SER A 131 -11.57 -8.66 18.24
CA SER A 131 -11.87 -7.27 17.90
C SER A 131 -13.28 -7.17 17.32
N ILE A 132 -13.97 -6.07 17.60
CA ILE A 132 -15.28 -5.77 17.01
C ILE A 132 -15.07 -4.66 15.99
N GLU A 133 -15.38 -4.95 14.73
CA GLU A 133 -15.15 -4.06 13.61
C GLU A 133 -16.50 -3.65 13.00
N THR A 134 -16.73 -2.34 12.88
CA THR A 134 -17.94 -1.80 12.26
C THR A 134 -17.68 -1.56 10.78
N SER A 135 -18.60 -2.02 9.93
CA SER A 135 -18.52 -1.77 8.48
C SER A 135 -18.82 -0.31 8.16
N ILE A 136 -18.38 0.16 6.99
CA ILE A 136 -18.74 1.49 6.50
C ILE A 136 -20.26 1.65 6.36
N ASP A 137 -20.97 0.61 5.93
CA ASP A 137 -22.43 0.62 5.81
C ASP A 137 -23.13 0.70 7.17
N GLY A 138 -22.53 0.10 8.21
CA GLY A 138 -22.96 0.26 9.60
C GLY A 138 -22.82 1.71 10.08
N LEU A 139 -21.69 2.37 9.76
CA LEU A 139 -21.50 3.79 10.08
C LEU A 139 -22.49 4.69 9.33
N ARG A 140 -22.70 4.44 8.04
CA ARG A 140 -23.72 5.15 7.23
C ARG A 140 -25.11 5.00 7.82
N LEU A 141 -25.49 3.79 8.21
CA LEU A 141 -26.78 3.53 8.82
C LEU A 141 -26.95 4.26 10.16
N ILE A 142 -25.90 4.33 10.98
CA ILE A 142 -25.92 5.11 12.22
C ILE A 142 -26.11 6.59 11.92
N ALA A 143 -25.37 7.14 10.94
CA ALA A 143 -25.53 8.52 10.51
C ALA A 143 -26.94 8.81 9.99
N GLU A 144 -27.46 7.97 9.09
CA GLU A 144 -28.82 8.09 8.53
C GLU A 144 -29.89 8.11 9.63
N ARG A 145 -29.75 7.23 10.63
CA ARG A 145 -30.68 7.15 11.78
C ARG A 145 -30.72 8.41 12.64
N THR A 146 -29.73 9.30 12.54
CA THR A 146 -29.76 10.59 13.24
C THR A 146 -30.75 11.58 12.62
N GLY A 147 -31.15 11.37 11.36
CA GLY A 147 -31.95 12.31 10.58
C GLY A 147 -31.20 13.59 10.17
N ALA A 148 -29.93 13.72 10.56
CA ALA A 148 -29.09 14.88 10.25
C ALA A 148 -28.03 14.57 9.18
N TYR A 149 -27.98 13.36 8.63
CA TYR A 149 -27.07 13.02 7.54
C TYR A 149 -27.66 13.44 6.20
N GLU A 150 -26.97 14.32 5.48
CA GLU A 150 -27.40 14.86 4.20
C GLU A 150 -26.60 14.28 3.02
N GLY A 151 -25.90 13.17 3.27
CA GLY A 151 -25.03 12.50 2.30
C GLY A 151 -23.56 12.89 2.43
N GLN A 152 -22.81 12.59 1.37
CA GLN A 152 -21.36 12.77 1.33
C GLN A 152 -20.91 13.28 -0.04
N THR A 153 -19.73 13.87 -0.08
CA THR A 153 -19.07 14.21 -1.33
C THR A 153 -18.57 12.94 -2.03
N ARG A 154 -18.20 13.09 -3.30
CA ARG A 154 -17.36 12.09 -3.95
C ARG A 154 -16.01 12.01 -3.22
N PRO A 155 -15.36 10.84 -3.20
CA PRO A 155 -13.97 10.75 -2.78
C PRO A 155 -13.06 11.46 -3.80
N TYR A 156 -12.08 12.18 -3.27
CA TYR A 156 -10.97 12.74 -4.03
C TYR A 156 -9.70 12.03 -3.61
N TRP A 157 -8.76 11.83 -4.54
CA TRP A 157 -7.48 11.18 -4.28
C TRP A 157 -6.33 12.06 -4.74
N CYS A 158 -5.20 11.98 -4.06
CA CYS A 158 -3.96 12.62 -4.53
C CYS A 158 -2.81 11.62 -4.63
N GLY A 159 -1.91 11.90 -5.56
CA GLY A 159 -0.63 11.21 -5.70
C GLY A 159 0.47 11.89 -4.93
N GLU A 160 1.71 11.50 -5.25
CA GLU A 160 2.91 12.18 -4.75
C GLU A 160 3.03 13.63 -5.26
N ASP A 161 2.31 13.96 -6.34
CA ASP A 161 2.20 15.30 -6.90
C ASP A 161 1.34 16.26 -6.07
N GLY A 162 0.59 15.75 -5.09
CA GLY A 162 -0.31 16.53 -4.24
C GLY A 162 -1.55 17.07 -4.97
N VAL A 163 -1.79 16.67 -6.22
CA VAL A 163 -2.94 17.13 -7.01
C VAL A 163 -4.15 16.25 -6.69
N TRP A 164 -5.29 16.86 -6.38
CA TRP A 164 -6.52 16.14 -6.04
C TRP A 164 -7.34 15.83 -7.28
N HIS A 165 -7.70 14.55 -7.44
CA HIS A 165 -8.46 14.01 -8.55
C HIS A 165 -9.74 13.34 -8.07
N GLU A 166 -10.85 13.63 -8.74
CA GLU A 166 -12.15 12.93 -8.54
C GLU A 166 -12.15 11.51 -9.09
N CYS A 167 -11.24 11.22 -10.03
CA CYS A 167 -11.11 9.90 -10.62
C CYS A 167 -9.64 9.48 -10.58
N TRP A 168 -9.34 8.47 -9.76
CA TRP A 168 -8.01 7.87 -9.71
C TRP A 168 -7.88 6.80 -10.80
N ALA A 169 -7.29 7.18 -11.93
CA ALA A 169 -7.06 6.29 -13.07
C ALA A 169 -5.74 5.51 -13.00
N SER A 170 -4.83 5.90 -12.10
CA SER A 170 -3.55 5.22 -11.93
C SER A 170 -3.75 3.83 -11.33
N VAL A 171 -2.89 2.90 -11.75
CA VAL A 171 -2.76 1.57 -11.15
C VAL A 171 -2.04 1.66 -9.80
N GLU A 172 -1.20 2.69 -9.63
CA GLU A 172 -0.50 2.94 -8.38
C GLU A 172 -1.47 3.38 -7.29
N ALA A 173 -1.16 3.00 -6.05
CA ALA A 173 -1.99 3.40 -4.92
C ALA A 173 -1.94 4.93 -4.76
N PRO A 174 -3.09 5.59 -4.53
CA PRO A 174 -3.08 7.00 -4.18
C PRO A 174 -2.38 7.20 -2.83
N VAL A 175 -1.71 8.33 -2.66
CA VAL A 175 -1.02 8.69 -1.42
C VAL A 175 -2.03 9.06 -0.33
N ALA A 176 -3.10 9.75 -0.70
CA ALA A 176 -4.19 10.07 0.21
C ALA A 176 -5.55 10.03 -0.49
N ALA A 177 -6.60 9.85 0.30
CA ALA A 177 -7.99 10.08 -0.12
C ALA A 177 -8.67 11.02 0.86
N THR A 178 -9.56 11.88 0.37
CA THR A 178 -10.39 12.76 1.19
C THR A 178 -11.86 12.65 0.83
N VAL A 179 -12.72 12.70 1.84
CA VAL A 179 -14.18 12.64 1.73
C VAL A 179 -14.78 13.67 2.68
N GLY A 180 -15.83 14.36 2.23
CA GLY A 180 -16.64 15.27 3.03
C GLY A 180 -17.99 14.64 3.36
N VAL A 181 -18.44 14.80 4.61
CA VAL A 181 -19.78 14.41 5.05
C VAL A 181 -20.64 15.65 5.27
N HIS A 182 -21.83 15.68 4.68
CA HIS A 182 -22.81 16.73 4.89
C HIS A 182 -23.70 16.39 6.09
N LYS A 183 -23.77 17.31 7.04
CA LYS A 183 -24.60 17.19 8.24
C LYS A 183 -25.49 18.42 8.37
N GLY A 184 -26.78 18.20 8.61
CA GLY A 184 -27.75 19.26 8.82
C GLY A 184 -27.30 20.24 9.91
N GLY A 185 -27.32 21.52 9.56
CA GLY A 185 -26.87 22.62 10.43
C GLY A 185 -25.36 22.89 10.41
N ALA A 186 -24.54 22.10 9.71
CA ALA A 186 -23.14 22.44 9.46
C ALA A 186 -23.02 23.48 8.33
N ARG A 187 -22.09 24.44 8.48
CA ARG A 187 -21.85 25.47 7.45
C ARG A 187 -21.15 24.92 6.20
N GLU A 188 -20.40 23.85 6.38
CA GLU A 188 -19.62 23.19 5.34
C GLU A 188 -19.57 21.68 5.60
N ALA A 189 -19.14 20.92 4.58
CA ALA A 189 -18.92 19.50 4.74
C ALA A 189 -17.81 19.23 5.77
N THR A 190 -18.01 18.22 6.61
CA THR A 190 -16.97 17.77 7.53
C THR A 190 -16.00 16.88 6.77
N TRP A 191 -14.80 17.41 6.50
CA TRP A 191 -13.77 16.72 5.72
C TRP A 191 -12.87 15.83 6.58
N ALA A 192 -12.48 14.69 6.01
CA ALA A 192 -11.38 13.90 6.54
C ALA A 192 -10.55 13.29 5.43
N THR A 193 -9.24 13.24 5.68
CA THR A 193 -8.23 12.72 4.78
C THR A 193 -7.57 11.51 5.43
N ALA A 194 -7.45 10.42 4.68
CA ALA A 194 -6.71 9.23 5.07
C ALA A 194 -5.46 9.10 4.19
N HIS A 195 -4.29 8.90 4.80
CA HIS A 195 -3.04 8.67 4.09
C HIS A 195 -2.76 7.18 3.95
N PHE A 196 -2.39 6.72 2.76
CA PHE A 196 -2.22 5.30 2.46
C PHE A 196 -1.25 4.60 3.41
N VAL A 197 -0.10 5.23 3.67
CA VAL A 197 0.93 4.73 4.58
C VAL A 197 0.47 4.62 6.04
N GLU A 198 -0.60 5.35 6.40
CA GLU A 198 -1.12 5.33 7.76
C GLU A 198 -2.11 4.20 8.03
N TYR A 199 -2.58 3.51 6.99
CA TYR A 199 -3.61 2.48 7.11
C TYR A 199 -3.20 1.16 6.47
N ALA A 200 -2.41 1.21 5.39
CA ALA A 200 -1.92 0.01 4.74
C ALA A 200 -0.87 -0.68 5.60
N GLU A 201 -1.05 -1.98 5.82
CA GLU A 201 0.02 -2.84 6.32
C GLU A 201 0.94 -3.26 5.18
N PHE A 202 2.23 -3.41 5.46
CA PHE A 202 3.23 -3.81 4.48
C PHE A 202 3.93 -5.11 4.89
N TRP A 203 4.42 -5.86 3.91
CA TRP A 203 5.33 -6.97 4.14
C TRP A 203 6.74 -6.47 4.44
N ASP A 204 7.34 -6.95 5.53
CA ASP A 204 8.66 -6.52 6.01
C ASP A 204 9.79 -6.76 4.99
N ASP A 205 9.65 -7.79 4.16
CA ASP A 205 10.65 -8.24 3.20
C ASP A 205 10.61 -7.50 1.85
N SER A 206 9.42 -7.13 1.40
CA SER A 206 9.17 -6.64 0.04
C SER A 206 8.64 -5.22 -0.02
N GLY A 207 8.23 -4.64 1.11
CA GLY A 207 7.62 -3.30 1.17
C GLY A 207 6.29 -3.21 0.43
N LYS A 208 5.69 -4.34 0.05
CA LYS A 208 4.39 -4.38 -0.64
C LYS A 208 3.25 -4.31 0.36
N ALA A 209 2.19 -3.61 0.00
CA ALA A 209 0.96 -3.58 0.78
C ALA A 209 0.37 -4.99 0.92
N LYS A 210 -0.30 -5.25 2.05
CA LYS A 210 -0.96 -6.51 2.40
C LYS A 210 -2.47 -6.45 2.13
N GLY A 211 -3.06 -7.63 1.99
CA GLY A 211 -4.52 -7.81 1.94
C GLY A 211 -5.21 -6.94 0.89
N PHE A 212 -6.30 -6.29 1.29
CA PHE A 212 -7.09 -5.46 0.39
C PHE A 212 -6.38 -4.18 -0.08
N TYR A 213 -5.36 -3.71 0.64
CA TYR A 213 -4.55 -2.55 0.21
C TYR A 213 -3.65 -2.89 -0.98
N ALA A 214 -3.32 -4.17 -1.18
CA ALA A 214 -2.56 -4.62 -2.35
C ALA A 214 -3.42 -4.67 -3.62
N THR A 215 -4.71 -5.01 -3.49
CA THR A 215 -5.58 -5.33 -4.63
C THR A 215 -6.58 -4.22 -4.95
N MET A 216 -7.00 -3.45 -3.96
CA MET A 216 -8.02 -2.39 -4.11
C MET A 216 -7.67 -1.11 -3.33
N PRO A 217 -6.44 -0.57 -3.48
CA PRO A 217 -5.91 0.50 -2.61
C PRO A 217 -6.80 1.75 -2.58
N ARG A 218 -7.25 2.22 -3.75
CA ARG A 218 -8.11 3.41 -3.86
C ARG A 218 -9.44 3.27 -3.11
N ASN A 219 -10.05 2.09 -3.16
CA ASN A 219 -11.33 1.81 -2.52
C ASN A 219 -11.16 1.68 -1.00
N GLN A 220 -10.08 1.06 -0.54
CA GLN A 220 -9.79 1.00 0.90
C GLN A 220 -9.56 2.40 1.46
N LEU A 221 -8.78 3.22 0.75
CA LEU A 221 -8.47 4.56 1.22
C LEU A 221 -9.68 5.49 1.24
N SER A 222 -10.55 5.41 0.23
CA SER A 222 -11.81 6.17 0.24
C SER A 222 -12.72 5.75 1.40
N LYS A 223 -12.78 4.45 1.74
CA LYS A 223 -13.55 3.96 2.89
C LYS A 223 -12.98 4.47 4.22
N CYS A 224 -11.66 4.51 4.35
CA CYS A 224 -11.01 5.08 5.54
C CYS A 224 -11.34 6.56 5.71
N ALA A 225 -11.17 7.34 4.63
CA ALA A 225 -11.48 8.77 4.64
C ALA A 225 -12.95 9.04 4.98
N GLU A 226 -13.87 8.24 4.44
CA GLU A 226 -15.30 8.34 4.74
C GLU A 226 -15.60 7.98 6.21
N ALA A 227 -15.04 6.88 6.72
CA ALA A 227 -15.21 6.48 8.12
C ALA A 227 -14.73 7.58 9.09
N LEU A 228 -13.58 8.20 8.79
CA LEU A 228 -13.07 9.33 9.57
C LEU A 228 -14.02 10.54 9.50
N ALA A 229 -14.51 10.88 8.31
CA ALA A 229 -15.41 12.01 8.12
C ALA A 229 -16.73 11.81 8.88
N LEU A 230 -17.29 10.60 8.82
CA LEU A 230 -18.49 10.20 9.54
C LEU A 230 -18.29 10.34 11.06
N ARG A 231 -17.15 9.87 11.61
CA ARG A 231 -16.85 10.02 13.04
C ARG A 231 -16.70 11.46 13.48
N LYS A 232 -16.09 12.31 12.65
CA LYS A 232 -15.99 13.75 12.93
C LYS A 232 -17.37 14.43 12.89
N ALA A 233 -18.23 14.03 11.97
CA ALA A 233 -19.57 14.60 11.81
C ALA A 233 -20.52 14.14 12.94
N PHE A 234 -20.44 12.88 13.37
CA PHE A 234 -21.33 12.25 14.34
C PHE A 234 -20.58 11.65 15.55
N PRO A 235 -19.77 12.44 16.28
CA PRO A 235 -18.87 11.91 17.31
C PRO A 235 -19.61 11.25 18.48
N ALA A 236 -20.78 11.77 18.87
CA ALA A 236 -21.59 11.20 19.95
C ALA A 236 -22.09 9.79 19.60
N GLU A 237 -22.52 9.57 18.36
CA GLU A 237 -23.13 8.31 17.94
C GLU A 237 -22.09 7.27 17.50
N MET A 238 -20.92 7.73 17.05
CA MET A 238 -19.86 6.86 16.54
C MET A 238 -18.72 6.63 17.55
N SER A 239 -18.82 7.20 18.75
CA SER A 239 -17.84 6.95 19.80
C SER A 239 -17.75 5.46 20.15
N GLY A 240 -16.50 4.96 20.23
CA GLY A 240 -16.20 3.56 20.52
C GLY A 240 -16.56 2.57 19.41
N LEU A 241 -16.82 3.04 18.18
CA LEU A 241 -16.94 2.18 16.99
C LEU A 241 -15.62 2.22 16.25
N TYR A 242 -14.95 1.08 16.12
CA TYR A 242 -13.71 0.94 15.35
C TYR A 242 -14.03 0.31 13.99
N THR A 243 -13.35 0.73 12.92
CA THR A 243 -13.41 0.03 11.62
C THR A 243 -12.23 -0.93 11.50
N ALA A 244 -12.33 -1.85 10.55
CA ALA A 244 -11.30 -2.85 10.29
C ALA A 244 -9.91 -2.24 10.05
N GLU A 245 -9.88 -1.07 9.42
CA GLU A 245 -8.66 -0.40 8.97
C GLU A 245 -7.88 0.26 10.11
N GLU A 246 -8.55 0.72 11.17
CA GLU A 246 -7.88 1.27 12.36
C GLU A 246 -7.29 0.17 13.25
N MET A 247 -7.98 -0.96 13.34
CA MET A 247 -7.55 -2.10 14.16
C MET A 247 -6.38 -2.86 13.53
N ALA A 248 -6.36 -2.95 12.20
CA ALA A 248 -5.28 -3.60 11.46
C ALA A 248 -3.88 -3.03 11.79
N ARG A 249 -3.76 -1.70 11.93
CA ARG A 249 -2.48 -1.08 12.26
C ARG A 249 -2.08 -1.18 13.72
N ALA A 250 -3.05 -1.17 14.65
CA ALA A 250 -2.76 -1.26 16.09
C ALA A 250 -2.00 -2.55 16.46
N ASP A 251 -2.22 -3.63 15.71
CA ASP A 251 -1.49 -4.89 15.89
C ASP A 251 -0.08 -4.90 15.26
N ALA A 252 0.19 -4.01 14.29
CA ALA A 252 1.47 -3.89 13.60
C ALA A 252 2.49 -3.04 14.38
N GLU A 253 2.04 -2.09 15.20
CA GLU A 253 2.88 -1.22 16.01
C GLU A 253 3.27 -1.89 17.34
N ALA A 254 4.08 -2.95 17.28
CA ALA A 254 4.84 -3.43 18.43
C ALA A 254 6.25 -2.82 18.38
N PRO A 255 6.60 -1.87 19.29
CA PRO A 255 7.97 -1.39 19.41
C PRO A 255 8.88 -2.56 19.78
N ARG A 256 9.97 -2.75 19.03
CA ARG A 256 11.13 -3.50 19.53
C ARG A 256 11.78 -2.68 20.64
N ALA A 257 11.24 -2.79 21.86
CA ALA A 257 11.99 -2.41 23.04
C ALA A 257 13.22 -3.32 23.11
N ARG A 258 14.40 -2.74 22.85
CA ARG A 258 15.66 -3.37 23.24
C ARG A 258 15.64 -3.47 24.77
N PRO A 259 15.87 -4.65 25.37
CA PRO A 259 16.16 -4.69 26.79
C PRO A 259 17.55 -4.08 26.98
N GLU A 260 17.61 -2.82 27.41
CA GLU A 260 18.79 -2.30 28.09
C GLU A 260 18.89 -3.01 29.43
N GLY A 261 20.07 -3.57 29.68
CA GLY A 261 20.35 -4.42 30.83
C GLY A 261 20.14 -3.70 32.15
N VAL A 262 19.45 -4.38 33.05
CA VAL A 262 19.53 -4.14 34.48
C VAL A 262 19.89 -5.48 35.12
N ASP A 263 21.08 -5.50 35.71
CA ASP A 263 21.66 -6.66 36.41
C ASP A 263 20.78 -7.10 37.60
N PRO A 264 20.73 -8.41 37.91
CA PRO A 264 19.93 -8.92 39.01
C PRO A 264 20.70 -8.77 40.33
N VAL A 265 20.07 -8.18 41.34
CA VAL A 265 20.51 -8.34 42.73
C VAL A 265 19.81 -9.56 43.32
N SER A 266 20.64 -10.47 43.82
CA SER A 266 20.29 -11.73 44.46
C SER A 266 19.59 -11.51 45.81
N GLY A 267 18.58 -12.35 46.08
CA GLY A 267 17.95 -12.52 47.38
C GLY A 267 17.12 -13.81 47.37
N GLU A 268 17.75 -14.90 47.80
CA GLU A 268 17.22 -16.27 47.86
C GLU A 268 16.44 -16.52 49.20
N PRO A 269 15.85 -17.70 49.47
CA PRO A 269 14.40 -17.90 49.45
C PRO A 269 13.82 -18.44 50.79
N ALA A 270 12.49 -18.61 50.85
CA ALA A 270 11.85 -19.44 51.87
C ALA A 270 10.89 -20.45 51.22
N ALA A 271 11.11 -21.71 51.60
CA ALA A 271 10.51 -22.98 51.21
C ALA A 271 8.96 -23.01 51.34
N SER A 272 8.20 -23.99 50.82
CA SER A 272 8.42 -25.44 50.88
C SER A 272 7.32 -26.19 50.11
N SER A 273 7.76 -27.23 49.37
CA SER A 273 7.19 -28.58 49.10
C SER A 273 5.66 -28.77 48.89
N ALA A 274 5.20 -29.65 47.99
CA ALA A 274 5.68 -31.00 47.77
C ALA A 274 5.50 -31.52 46.34
N SER A 275 6.45 -32.39 46.00
CA SER A 275 6.63 -33.22 44.80
C SER A 275 6.22 -34.65 45.14
N GLU A 276 5.81 -35.43 44.13
CA GLU A 276 6.33 -36.79 43.82
C GLU A 276 5.69 -37.24 42.49
N ALA A 277 6.46 -37.35 41.39
CA ALA A 277 7.32 -38.49 40.98
C ALA A 277 6.46 -39.64 40.38
N THR A 278 6.74 -40.30 39.26
CA THR A 278 7.93 -40.48 38.41
C THR A 278 7.47 -41.29 37.18
N GLY A 279 8.03 -41.11 35.98
CA GLY A 279 8.86 -42.16 35.39
C GLY A 279 8.93 -42.14 33.85
N ALA A 280 10.12 -41.74 33.36
CA ALA A 280 10.95 -42.24 32.25
C ALA A 280 10.40 -42.77 30.90
N ALA A 281 11.09 -42.29 29.85
CA ALA A 281 11.34 -42.85 28.50
C ALA A 281 10.10 -42.97 27.58
N ASP A 282 10.14 -42.70 26.28
CA ASP A 282 11.18 -42.89 25.27
C ASP A 282 10.79 -42.03 24.04
N VAL A 283 11.76 -41.61 23.23
CA VAL A 283 11.51 -41.01 21.91
C VAL A 283 11.74 -42.09 20.86
N PRO A 284 10.83 -42.26 19.90
CA PRO A 284 11.32 -42.33 18.54
C PRO A 284 10.56 -41.43 17.56
N GLU A 285 11.39 -40.78 16.78
CA GLU A 285 11.17 -40.25 15.44
C GLU A 285 10.56 -41.30 14.50
N GLY A 286 9.57 -40.92 13.70
CA GLY A 286 8.91 -41.83 12.75
C GLY A 286 8.03 -41.09 11.74
N ALA A 287 8.55 -40.99 10.52
CA ALA A 287 7.91 -40.42 9.34
C ALA A 287 6.74 -41.26 8.77
N GLY A 288 5.90 -40.60 7.96
CA GLY A 288 4.87 -41.22 7.11
C GLY A 288 3.46 -41.16 7.72
N ALA A 289 2.37 -41.00 6.98
CA ALA A 289 2.16 -40.97 5.55
C ALA A 289 0.81 -40.28 5.27
N ASN A 290 0.68 -39.79 4.04
CA ASN A 290 -0.57 -39.34 3.44
C ASN A 290 -1.65 -40.44 3.53
N GLY A 291 -2.89 -40.01 3.77
CA GLY A 291 -4.09 -40.84 3.68
C GLY A 291 -5.31 -39.98 3.41
N GLU A 292 -5.59 -39.77 2.13
CA GLU A 292 -6.77 -39.11 1.58
C GLU A 292 -8.08 -39.85 1.96
N LEU A 293 -9.10 -39.10 2.37
CA LEU A 293 -10.52 -39.26 2.04
C LEU A 293 -11.14 -37.87 2.31
N GLY A 294 -11.78 -37.13 1.40
CA GLY A 294 -12.51 -37.49 0.19
C GLY A 294 -13.83 -36.72 0.23
N GLY A 295 -13.84 -35.48 -0.31
CA GLY A 295 -15.03 -34.64 -0.44
C GLY A 295 -14.80 -33.57 -1.50
N ARG A 296 -15.19 -33.87 -2.75
CA ARG A 296 -14.99 -32.99 -3.92
C ARG A 296 -15.89 -31.74 -3.83
N PRO A 297 -15.41 -30.59 -4.34
CA PRO A 297 -16.10 -29.32 -4.24
C PRO A 297 -17.13 -29.13 -5.36
N VAL A 298 -18.25 -28.49 -5.03
CA VAL A 298 -19.15 -27.83 -5.99
C VAL A 298 -18.87 -26.34 -5.89
N SER A 299 -18.17 -25.77 -6.87
CA SER A 299 -18.23 -24.34 -7.21
C SER A 299 -17.45 -24.07 -8.50
N GLU A 300 -18.03 -24.52 -9.61
CA GLU A 300 -17.79 -23.91 -10.92
C GLU A 300 -18.90 -22.89 -11.14
N GLY A 301 -18.54 -21.61 -11.14
CA GLY A 301 -19.49 -20.53 -11.46
C GLY A 301 -19.32 -19.23 -10.67
N MET A 302 -18.21 -18.51 -10.91
CA MET A 302 -18.20 -17.03 -11.05
C MET A 302 -16.78 -16.55 -11.39
N ARG A 303 -16.31 -16.79 -12.63
CA ARG A 303 -15.19 -16.01 -13.20
C ARG A 303 -15.79 -14.80 -13.90
N ALA A 304 -15.83 -13.66 -13.19
CA ALA A 304 -16.09 -12.36 -13.78
C ALA A 304 -14.79 -11.53 -13.80
N ILE A 305 -14.05 -11.70 -14.90
CA ILE A 305 -13.24 -10.73 -15.66
C ILE A 305 -12.78 -9.48 -14.88
N ALA A 306 -11.61 -9.59 -14.24
CA ALA A 306 -10.70 -8.46 -14.12
C ALA A 306 -9.97 -8.32 -15.47
N THR A 307 -10.13 -7.20 -16.17
CA THR A 307 -9.35 -6.91 -17.38
C THR A 307 -7.90 -6.65 -17.01
N ALA A 308 -7.15 -7.72 -16.75
CA ALA A 308 -5.72 -7.73 -16.96
C ALA A 308 -5.47 -7.36 -18.42
N GLY A 309 -4.55 -6.44 -18.69
CA GLY A 309 -4.06 -6.24 -20.05
C GLY A 309 -3.61 -7.59 -20.65
N PRO A 310 -3.62 -7.74 -21.99
CA PRO A 310 -3.28 -9.02 -22.60
C PRO A 310 -1.88 -9.45 -22.14
N ALA A 311 -1.82 -10.61 -21.49
CA ALA A 311 -0.56 -11.21 -21.08
C ALA A 311 0.35 -11.37 -22.31
N ALA A 312 1.63 -11.00 -22.19
CA ALA A 312 2.54 -10.99 -23.33
C ALA A 312 2.62 -12.37 -24.04
N PRO A 313 2.64 -12.40 -25.39
CA PRO A 313 2.76 -13.62 -26.18
C PRO A 313 3.99 -14.45 -25.80
N ALA A 314 3.91 -15.76 -26.02
CA ALA A 314 5.01 -16.69 -25.76
C ALA A 314 6.31 -16.30 -26.49
N GLN A 315 6.21 -15.65 -27.66
CA GLN A 315 7.34 -15.15 -28.44
C GLN A 315 8.14 -14.07 -27.71
N HIS A 316 7.49 -13.06 -27.12
CA HIS A 316 8.16 -11.99 -26.37
C HIS A 316 8.86 -12.52 -25.11
N ARG A 317 8.26 -13.52 -24.45
CA ARG A 317 8.86 -14.21 -23.31
C ARG A 317 10.07 -15.05 -23.69
N ARG A 318 10.04 -15.70 -24.86
CA ARG A 318 11.20 -16.41 -25.41
C ARG A 318 12.33 -15.44 -25.75
N ALA A 319 12.03 -14.34 -26.45
CA ALA A 319 13.01 -13.32 -26.81
C ALA A 319 13.69 -12.69 -25.58
N LEU A 320 12.95 -12.42 -24.50
CA LEU A 320 13.55 -11.92 -23.26
C LEU A 320 14.50 -12.96 -22.64
N ARG A 321 14.12 -14.24 -22.57
CA ARG A 321 14.99 -15.31 -22.05
C ARG A 321 16.27 -15.47 -22.85
N ASP A 322 16.16 -15.41 -24.18
CA ASP A 322 17.32 -15.53 -25.07
C ASP A 322 18.30 -14.37 -24.85
N ARG A 323 17.79 -13.14 -24.66
CA ARG A 323 18.61 -11.96 -24.35
C ARG A 323 19.21 -11.99 -22.95
N MET A 324 18.49 -12.51 -21.96
CA MET A 324 19.03 -12.70 -20.60
C MET A 324 20.20 -13.67 -20.60
N ALA A 325 20.09 -14.77 -21.35
CA ALA A 325 21.17 -15.74 -21.51
C ALA A 325 22.37 -15.12 -22.23
N ALA A 326 22.14 -14.36 -23.31
CA ALA A 326 23.21 -13.70 -24.06
C ALA A 326 23.92 -12.59 -23.25
N ALA A 327 23.20 -11.90 -22.36
CA ALA A 327 23.74 -10.84 -21.52
C ALA A 327 24.27 -11.34 -20.16
N CYS A 328 24.16 -12.63 -19.86
CA CYS A 328 24.49 -13.24 -18.55
C CYS A 328 23.76 -12.54 -17.37
N VAL A 329 22.51 -12.13 -17.57
CA VAL A 329 21.71 -11.42 -16.56
C VAL A 329 20.77 -12.41 -15.86
N SER A 330 20.76 -12.37 -14.54
CA SER A 330 19.92 -13.24 -13.71
C SER A 330 18.44 -12.87 -13.79
N ARG A 331 17.57 -13.84 -13.47
CA ARG A 331 16.12 -13.60 -13.31
C ARG A 331 15.82 -12.56 -12.24
N GLU A 332 16.65 -12.49 -11.21
CA GLU A 332 16.53 -11.52 -10.12
C GLU A 332 16.79 -10.08 -10.60
N ALA A 333 17.84 -9.86 -11.38
CA ALA A 333 18.17 -8.55 -11.94
C ALA A 333 17.07 -8.05 -12.90
N VAL A 334 16.51 -8.95 -13.72
CA VAL A 334 15.37 -8.62 -14.59
C VAL A 334 14.10 -8.32 -13.79
N ALA A 335 13.85 -9.02 -12.68
CA ALA A 335 12.74 -8.71 -11.79
C ALA A 335 12.92 -7.34 -11.11
N LYS A 336 14.14 -6.97 -10.72
CA LYS A 336 14.46 -5.61 -10.20
C LYS A 336 14.25 -4.53 -11.25
N LEU A 337 14.67 -4.75 -12.50
CA LEU A 337 14.40 -3.84 -13.62
C LEU A 337 12.90 -3.68 -13.88
N ALA A 338 12.16 -4.78 -13.92
CA ALA A 338 10.71 -4.73 -14.10
C ALA A 338 10.00 -3.97 -12.98
N ARG A 339 10.45 -4.16 -11.72
CA ARG A 339 9.95 -3.39 -10.57
C ARG A 339 10.26 -1.89 -10.69
N LEU A 340 11.48 -1.53 -11.08
CA LEU A 340 11.90 -0.13 -11.20
C LEU A 340 11.19 0.60 -12.34
N TYR A 341 10.93 -0.08 -13.47
CA TYR A 341 10.38 0.56 -14.67
C TYR A 341 8.86 0.48 -14.78
N PHE A 342 8.24 -0.55 -14.21
CA PHE A 342 6.81 -0.84 -14.40
C PHE A 342 6.06 -1.13 -13.08
N SER A 343 6.71 -0.99 -11.92
CA SER A 343 6.13 -1.31 -10.61
C SER A 343 5.68 -2.79 -10.48
N GLU A 344 6.12 -3.68 -11.38
CA GLU A 344 5.69 -5.07 -11.48
C GLU A 344 6.87 -6.05 -11.33
N ALA A 345 6.73 -7.04 -10.45
CA ALA A 345 7.78 -8.04 -10.18
C ALA A 345 7.62 -9.34 -10.98
N ARG A 346 6.45 -9.53 -11.61
CA ARG A 346 6.10 -10.76 -12.34
C ARG A 346 6.11 -10.47 -13.83
N SER A 347 6.94 -11.20 -14.57
CA SER A 347 6.96 -11.13 -16.05
C SER A 347 5.62 -11.47 -16.68
N ASP A 348 4.75 -12.17 -15.96
CA ASP A 348 3.45 -12.65 -16.45
C ASP A 348 2.35 -11.60 -16.43
N CYS A 349 2.59 -10.46 -15.79
CA CYS A 349 1.68 -9.32 -15.74
C CYS A 349 2.10 -8.18 -16.69
N LEU A 350 3.22 -8.33 -17.39
CA LEU A 350 3.73 -7.31 -18.31
C LEU A 350 2.99 -7.39 -19.66
N THR A 351 2.62 -6.22 -20.16
CA THR A 351 2.09 -6.03 -21.52
C THR A 351 3.17 -6.32 -22.56
N GLU A 352 2.77 -6.50 -23.83
CA GLU A 352 3.71 -6.70 -24.94
C GLU A 352 4.74 -5.57 -25.06
N ALA A 353 4.29 -4.33 -24.91
CA ALA A 353 5.16 -3.15 -25.00
C ALA A 353 6.19 -3.11 -23.84
N GLN A 354 5.75 -3.39 -22.61
CA GLN A 354 6.65 -3.42 -21.45
C GLN A 354 7.68 -4.55 -21.56
N MET A 355 7.28 -5.72 -22.08
CA MET A 355 8.19 -6.84 -22.34
C MET A 355 9.23 -6.52 -23.42
N ALA A 356 8.82 -5.84 -24.49
CA ALA A 356 9.74 -5.40 -25.54
C ALA A 356 10.75 -4.39 -25.00
N GLU A 357 10.30 -3.39 -24.22
CA GLU A 357 11.15 -2.40 -23.59
C GLU A 357 12.17 -3.04 -22.61
N LEU A 358 11.73 -4.00 -21.80
CA LEU A 358 12.60 -4.74 -20.89
C LEU A 358 13.66 -5.55 -21.65
N ALA A 359 13.26 -6.18 -22.76
CA ALA A 359 14.17 -6.93 -23.62
C ALA A 359 15.23 -6.02 -24.26
N GLU A 360 14.90 -4.78 -24.63
CA GLU A 360 15.87 -3.81 -25.15
C GLU A 360 16.85 -3.33 -24.08
N LEU A 361 16.38 -3.13 -22.84
CA LEU A 361 17.26 -2.82 -21.71
C LEU A 361 18.26 -3.95 -21.43
N VAL A 362 17.81 -5.21 -21.44
CA VAL A 362 18.70 -6.37 -21.27
C VAL A 362 19.73 -6.46 -22.40
N GLU A 363 19.34 -6.16 -23.64
CA GLU A 363 20.30 -6.08 -24.76
C GLU A 363 21.33 -4.96 -24.55
N ALA A 364 20.92 -3.80 -24.03
CA ALA A 364 21.83 -2.71 -23.71
C ALA A 364 22.82 -3.07 -22.59
N ILE A 365 22.37 -3.80 -21.57
CA ILE A 365 23.19 -4.30 -20.47
C ILE A 365 24.26 -5.26 -20.98
N GLY A 366 23.87 -6.20 -21.86
CA GLY A 366 24.81 -7.11 -22.52
C GLY A 366 25.84 -6.38 -23.39
N ALA A 367 25.39 -5.37 -24.16
CA ALA A 367 26.29 -4.54 -24.95
C ALA A 367 27.28 -3.71 -24.11
N GLY A 368 26.90 -3.34 -22.88
CA GLY A 368 27.76 -2.68 -21.91
C GLY A 368 28.66 -3.64 -21.11
N GLN A 369 28.51 -4.96 -21.29
CA GLN A 369 29.17 -6.00 -20.48
C GLN A 369 29.06 -5.75 -18.97
N ILE A 370 27.88 -5.32 -18.53
CA ILE A 370 27.63 -5.00 -17.12
C ILE A 370 27.48 -6.33 -16.36
N ALA A 371 28.35 -6.57 -15.39
CA ALA A 371 28.26 -7.76 -14.54
C ALA A 371 26.96 -7.77 -13.73
N ASP A 372 26.33 -8.94 -13.61
CA ASP A 372 25.03 -9.14 -12.93
C ASP A 372 25.02 -8.58 -11.49
N GLU A 373 26.08 -8.82 -10.72
CA GLU A 373 26.22 -8.31 -9.35
C GLU A 373 26.34 -6.77 -9.29
N THR A 374 27.02 -6.17 -10.27
CA THR A 374 27.12 -4.70 -10.36
C THR A 374 25.77 -4.09 -10.74
N LEU A 375 25.04 -4.74 -11.64
CA LEU A 375 23.69 -4.34 -12.01
C LEU A 375 22.74 -4.41 -10.81
N LYS A 376 22.72 -5.52 -10.08
CA LYS A 376 21.90 -5.68 -8.86
C LYS A 376 22.21 -4.59 -7.83
N ALA A 377 23.49 -4.31 -7.57
CA ALA A 377 23.90 -3.29 -6.62
C ALA A 377 23.41 -1.88 -7.01
N GLN A 378 23.49 -1.53 -8.31
CA GLN A 378 22.98 -0.25 -8.80
C GLN A 378 21.45 -0.17 -8.73
N LEU A 379 20.76 -1.27 -9.06
CA LEU A 379 19.29 -1.34 -8.95
C LEU A 379 18.82 -1.21 -7.50
N THR A 380 19.49 -1.85 -6.53
CA THR A 380 19.18 -1.68 -5.11
C THR A 380 19.40 -0.23 -4.66
N LYS A 381 20.44 0.45 -5.13
CA LYS A 381 20.66 1.88 -4.85
C LYS A 381 19.57 2.78 -5.46
N ALA A 382 19.04 2.39 -6.61
CA ALA A 382 17.94 3.10 -7.26
C ALA A 382 16.59 2.87 -6.57
N GLU A 383 16.34 1.67 -6.03
CA GLU A 383 15.12 1.33 -5.28
C GLU A 383 14.94 2.17 -4.00
N VAL A 384 16.03 2.66 -3.40
CA VAL A 384 16.01 3.49 -2.16
C VAL A 384 15.77 4.99 -2.44
N ARG A 385 15.85 5.43 -3.70
CA ARG A 385 15.66 6.84 -4.03
C ARG A 385 14.17 7.22 -3.91
N PRO A 386 13.85 8.38 -3.32
CA PRO A 386 12.46 8.82 -3.15
C PRO A 386 11.78 9.13 -4.48
N ASP A 387 12.52 9.62 -5.49
CA ASP A 387 12.00 9.91 -6.82
C ASP A 387 12.29 8.74 -7.78
N ARG A 388 11.25 7.96 -8.10
CA ARG A 388 11.36 6.82 -9.02
C ARG A 388 11.64 7.23 -10.46
N VAL A 389 11.14 8.38 -10.91
CA VAL A 389 11.36 8.89 -12.27
C VAL A 389 12.84 9.23 -12.44
N GLU A 390 13.41 9.91 -11.44
CA GLU A 390 14.84 10.22 -11.41
C GLU A 390 15.70 8.94 -11.28
N ALA A 391 15.29 8.00 -10.42
CA ALA A 391 15.98 6.72 -10.26
C ALA A 391 16.02 5.90 -11.57
N ARG A 392 14.88 5.79 -12.26
CA ARG A 392 14.76 5.14 -13.57
C ARG A 392 15.65 5.82 -14.61
N ALA A 393 15.62 7.15 -14.65
CA ALA A 393 16.40 7.91 -15.61
C ALA A 393 17.91 7.74 -15.42
N LEU A 394 18.38 7.79 -14.17
CA LEU A 394 19.80 7.60 -13.85
C LEU A 394 20.30 6.19 -14.17
N ILE A 395 19.50 5.16 -13.86
CA ILE A 395 19.83 3.78 -14.24
C ILE A 395 19.83 3.62 -15.76
N THR A 396 18.85 4.19 -16.47
CA THR A 396 18.80 4.14 -17.93
C THR A 396 20.05 4.79 -18.54
N MET A 397 20.40 5.99 -18.08
CA MET A 397 21.56 6.74 -18.56
C MET A 397 22.87 6.03 -18.26
N TRP A 398 22.99 5.42 -17.08
CA TRP A 398 24.16 4.62 -16.72
C TRP A 398 24.34 3.38 -17.62
N ILE A 399 23.26 2.62 -17.86
CA ILE A 399 23.29 1.45 -18.76
C ILE A 399 23.67 1.87 -20.18
N LEU A 400 23.05 2.92 -20.71
CA LEU A 400 23.33 3.43 -22.06
C LEU A 400 24.76 3.99 -22.19
N GLY A 401 25.27 4.65 -21.15
CA GLY A 401 26.64 5.14 -21.09
C GLY A 401 27.65 4.02 -21.24
N ARG A 402 27.52 2.95 -20.44
CA ARG A 402 28.38 1.76 -20.51
C ARG A 402 28.33 1.08 -21.88
N ALA A 403 27.14 0.95 -22.47
CA ALA A 403 26.98 0.39 -23.80
C ALA A 403 27.68 1.25 -24.89
N ASN A 404 27.63 2.58 -24.76
CA ASN A 404 28.25 3.50 -25.71
C ASN A 404 29.78 3.55 -25.59
N GLU A 405 30.32 3.58 -24.37
CA GLU A 405 31.77 3.54 -24.10
C GLU A 405 32.41 2.30 -24.74
N ARG A 406 31.76 1.14 -24.61
CA ARG A 406 32.25 -0.10 -25.20
C ARG A 406 32.10 -0.15 -26.71
N THR A 407 31.00 0.37 -27.25
CA THR A 407 30.83 0.47 -28.72
C THR A 407 31.86 1.42 -29.35
N ALA A 408 32.33 2.44 -28.62
CA ALA A 408 33.41 3.32 -29.06
C ALA A 408 34.78 2.64 -28.97
N SER A 409 35.05 1.91 -27.87
CA SER A 409 36.30 1.17 -27.66
C SER A 409 36.52 0.03 -28.66
N THR A 410 35.44 -0.58 -29.18
CA THR A 410 35.48 -1.66 -30.19
C THR A 410 35.53 -1.13 -31.63
N ALA A 411 35.24 0.16 -31.85
CA ALA A 411 35.26 0.80 -33.17
C ALA A 411 36.55 1.59 -33.46
N ALA A 412 37.52 1.61 -32.53
CA ALA A 412 38.84 2.17 -32.78
C ALA A 412 39.57 1.31 -33.83
N PRO A 413 40.02 1.87 -34.97
CA PRO A 413 40.71 1.10 -35.99
C PRO A 413 42.04 0.58 -35.44
N LYS A 414 42.34 -0.71 -35.67
CA LYS A 414 43.71 -1.22 -35.56
C LYS A 414 44.60 -0.33 -36.43
N ALA A 415 45.62 0.26 -35.84
CA ALA A 415 46.68 0.94 -36.59
C ALA A 415 47.24 -0.02 -37.66
N PRO A 416 47.50 0.44 -38.89
CA PRO A 416 48.13 -0.41 -39.88
C PRO A 416 49.54 -0.76 -39.42
N ASP A 417 49.92 -2.03 -39.53
CA ASP A 417 51.28 -2.50 -39.33
C ASP A 417 52.23 -1.65 -40.18
N ALA A 418 53.19 -1.01 -39.53
CA ALA A 418 54.22 -0.21 -40.18
C ALA A 418 55.11 -1.10 -41.07
N PRO A 419 55.38 -0.72 -42.33
CA PRO A 419 56.38 -1.40 -43.14
C PRO A 419 57.78 -0.80 -42.88
N GLY A 420 58.74 -1.70 -42.64
CA GLY A 420 60.16 -1.61 -43.02
C GLY A 420 60.93 -0.31 -42.76
N GLU A 421 61.83 -0.33 -41.77
CA GLU A 421 63.05 0.49 -41.78
C GLU A 421 64.24 -0.35 -42.26
N ARG A 422 64.55 -0.22 -43.56
CA ARG A 422 65.91 -0.28 -44.09
C ARG A 422 66.05 0.88 -45.08
N ALA A 423 66.96 1.80 -44.79
CA ALA A 423 68.13 2.11 -45.63
C ALA A 423 68.53 3.59 -45.51
N GLU A 424 69.83 3.77 -45.26
CA GLU A 424 70.70 4.77 -45.87
C GLU A 424 70.60 6.24 -45.42
N THR A 425 71.68 6.67 -44.76
CA THR A 425 72.33 7.93 -45.09
C THR A 425 73.81 7.70 -45.37
N THR A 426 74.16 7.97 -46.63
CA THR A 426 75.35 8.69 -47.13
C THR A 426 76.72 8.05 -46.99
N GLY A 427 77.30 7.70 -48.15
CA GLY A 427 78.74 7.56 -48.34
C GLY A 427 79.45 8.89 -48.58
N GLY A 428 80.79 8.82 -48.63
CA GLY A 428 81.65 9.82 -49.25
C GLY A 428 82.99 10.10 -48.54
N GLU A 429 84.07 9.49 -49.07
CA GLU A 429 85.47 9.96 -49.15
C GLU A 429 86.27 10.10 -47.82
N ALA A 430 87.53 9.64 -47.68
CA ALA A 430 88.59 9.29 -48.64
C ALA A 430 89.49 8.15 -48.10
#